data_AF-M0JZR0-F1
#
_entry.id   AF-M0JZR0-F1
#
_cell.length_a   1.000
_cell.length_b   1.000
_cell.length_c   1.000
_cell.angle_alpha   90.00
_cell.angle_beta   90.00
_cell.angle_gamma   90.00
#
_symmetry.space_group_name_H-M   'P 1'
#
loop_
_entity.id
_entity.type
_entity.pdbx_description
1 polymer ?
#
loop_
_entity_poly.entity_id
_entity_poly.type
_entity_poly.pdbx_seq_one_letter_code
_entity_poly.pdbx_strand_id
1 'polypeptide(L)'
;MVLLLLVATQLPDVIDKPLAWTFAILPSGRMLAHSLVVSLPVLTVVVLLAARRGYGQYGMVFSAGYLSHIAGDFYPIVRLGMEYYFFPNLFWPLLAANPDRTPSFAAHSPDSLLSLAVPLIVFGVAVSYSLVTVYRSDKRVTVEIPLR
;
A
#
# COMPACT_ATOMS: atom_id res chain seq x y z
N MET A 1 -10.81 -10.51 1.10
CA MET A 1 -10.86 -9.04 0.90
C MET A 1 -9.92 -8.29 1.82
N VAL A 2 -10.01 -8.43 3.15
CA VAL A 2 -9.19 -7.61 4.07
C VAL A 2 -7.69 -7.89 3.97
N LEU A 3 -7.27 -9.16 3.85
CA LEU A 3 -5.86 -9.49 3.59
C LEU A 3 -5.32 -8.85 2.30
N LEU A 4 -6.13 -8.84 1.25
CA LEU A 4 -5.76 -8.20 -0.02
C LEU A 4 -5.57 -6.69 0.16
N LEU A 5 -6.42 -6.03 0.92
CA LEU A 5 -6.29 -4.61 1.25
C LEU A 5 -5.06 -4.34 2.12
N LEU A 6 -4.79 -5.19 3.11
CA LEU A 6 -3.58 -5.08 3.93
C LEU A 6 -2.34 -5.16 3.04
N VAL A 7 -2.24 -6.14 2.16
CA VAL A 7 -1.09 -6.26 1.25
C VAL A 7 -1.03 -5.08 0.26
N ALA A 8 -2.16 -4.73 -0.36
CA ALA A 8 -2.22 -3.70 -1.39
C ALA A 8 -1.82 -2.32 -0.86
N THR A 9 -2.26 -1.98 0.36
CA THR A 9 -1.90 -0.70 0.98
C THR A 9 -0.41 -0.64 1.32
N GLN A 10 0.20 -1.73 1.79
CA GLN A 10 1.62 -1.69 2.16
C GLN A 10 2.59 -1.77 0.97
N LEU A 11 2.12 -2.25 -0.19
CA LEU A 11 2.99 -2.57 -1.31
C LEU A 11 3.84 -1.40 -1.83
N PRO A 12 3.33 -0.16 -1.98
CA PRO A 12 4.16 0.97 -2.44
C PRO A 12 5.38 1.20 -1.55
N ASP A 13 5.18 1.16 -0.22
CA ASP A 13 6.24 1.36 0.77
C ASP A 13 7.23 0.20 0.81
N VAL A 14 6.75 -1.04 0.70
CA VAL A 14 7.60 -2.24 0.66
C VAL A 14 8.51 -2.24 -0.57
N ILE A 15 8.13 -1.57 -1.65
CA ILE A 15 8.98 -1.42 -2.85
C ILE A 15 9.92 -0.23 -2.67
N ASP A 16 9.39 0.97 -2.46
CA ASP A 16 10.19 2.19 -2.55
C ASP A 16 11.16 2.35 -1.38
N LYS A 17 10.74 2.05 -0.14
CA LYS A 17 11.56 2.30 1.04
C LYS A 17 12.83 1.43 1.07
N PRO A 18 12.79 0.10 0.84
CA PRO A 18 14.03 -0.68 0.77
C PRO A 18 14.93 -0.24 -0.39
N LEU A 19 14.36 0.05 -1.57
CA LEU A 19 15.13 0.49 -2.72
C LEU A 19 15.81 1.85 -2.46
N ALA A 20 15.18 2.76 -1.73
CA ALA A 20 15.75 4.06 -1.42
C ALA A 20 16.67 4.05 -0.19
N TRP A 21 16.22 3.46 0.92
CA TRP A 21 16.83 3.60 2.25
C TRP A 21 17.83 2.50 2.59
N THR A 22 17.78 1.36 1.92
CA THR A 22 18.71 0.25 2.15
C THR A 22 19.67 0.08 0.99
N PHE A 23 19.14 0.05 -0.24
CA PHE A 23 19.94 -0.26 -1.43
C PHE A 23 20.43 0.99 -2.19
N ALA A 24 19.95 2.19 -1.82
CA ALA A 24 20.29 3.45 -2.47
C ALA A 24 20.09 3.46 -4.01
N ILE A 25 19.15 2.64 -4.50
CA ILE A 25 18.78 2.53 -5.92
C ILE A 25 17.89 3.71 -6.32
N LEU A 26 16.95 4.09 -5.43
CA LEU A 26 16.05 5.22 -5.66
C LEU A 26 16.48 6.42 -4.82
N PRO A 27 16.39 7.67 -5.33
CA PRO A 27 16.66 8.87 -4.55
C PRO A 27 15.68 9.12 -3.39
N SER A 28 14.47 8.56 -3.44
CA SER A 28 13.43 8.77 -2.43
C SER A 28 12.58 7.51 -2.21
N GLY A 29 12.17 7.29 -0.96
CA GLY A 29 11.29 6.20 -0.51
C GLY A 29 9.82 6.41 -0.86
N ARG A 30 9.48 7.50 -1.57
CA ARG A 30 8.16 7.76 -2.16
C ARG A 30 8.34 8.26 -3.60
N MET A 31 8.71 7.36 -4.51
CA MET A 31 9.06 7.73 -5.89
C MET A 31 8.55 6.76 -6.96
N LEU A 32 9.06 5.53 -7.04
CA LEU A 32 8.77 4.63 -8.17
C LEU A 32 7.36 4.07 -8.05
N ALA A 33 7.08 3.35 -6.97
CA ALA A 33 5.80 2.72 -6.69
C ALA A 33 4.74 3.77 -6.31
N HIS A 34 5.17 4.90 -5.74
CA HIS A 34 4.28 6.03 -5.44
C HIS A 34 3.95 6.92 -6.64
N SER A 35 4.65 6.78 -7.78
CA SER A 35 4.34 7.57 -8.98
C SER A 35 3.00 7.15 -9.59
N LEU A 36 2.12 8.11 -9.89
CA LEU A 36 0.88 7.87 -10.64
C LEU A 36 1.14 7.55 -12.11
N VAL A 37 2.23 8.08 -12.68
CA VAL A 37 2.63 7.81 -14.07
C VAL A 37 3.02 6.34 -14.23
N VAL A 38 3.63 5.74 -13.21
CA VAL A 38 4.01 4.32 -13.21
C VAL A 38 2.89 3.43 -12.68
N SER A 39 2.28 3.79 -11.55
CA SER A 39 1.31 2.92 -10.87
C SER A 39 -0.01 2.81 -11.64
N LEU A 40 -0.54 3.87 -12.25
CA LEU A 40 -1.84 3.79 -12.94
C LEU A 40 -1.81 2.80 -14.13
N PRO A 41 -0.79 2.80 -15.02
CA PRO A 41 -0.66 1.77 -16.04
C PRO A 41 -0.52 0.36 -15.47
N VAL A 42 0.32 0.17 -14.44
CA VAL A 42 0.53 -1.14 -13.80
C VAL A 42 -0.76 -1.66 -13.19
N LEU A 43 -1.48 -0.83 -12.42
CA LEU A 43 -2.75 -1.19 -11.82
C LEU A 43 -3.83 -1.48 -12.88
N THR A 44 -3.84 -0.71 -13.97
CA THR A 44 -4.73 -1.00 -15.11
C THR A 44 -4.47 -2.39 -15.68
N VAL A 45 -3.20 -2.76 -15.89
CA VAL A 45 -2.83 -4.11 -16.34
C VAL A 45 -3.25 -5.18 -15.32
N VAL A 46 -3.03 -4.94 -14.02
CA VAL A 46 -3.46 -5.85 -12.95
C VAL A 46 -4.97 -6.08 -12.99
N VAL A 47 -5.77 -5.02 -13.10
CA VAL A 47 -7.24 -5.12 -13.19
C VAL A 47 -7.66 -5.88 -14.44
N LEU A 48 -7.09 -5.57 -15.61
CA LEU A 48 -7.43 -6.23 -16.86
C LEU A 48 -7.09 -7.73 -16.84
N LEU A 49 -5.91 -8.09 -16.30
CA LEU A 49 -5.51 -9.48 -16.16
C LEU A 49 -6.39 -10.22 -15.15
N ALA A 50 -6.71 -9.60 -14.02
CA ALA A 50 -7.62 -10.17 -13.03
C ALA A 50 -9.02 -10.38 -13.63
N ALA A 51 -9.56 -9.40 -14.36
CA ALA A 51 -10.85 -9.47 -15.02
C ALA A 51 -10.90 -10.61 -16.05
N ARG A 52 -9.86 -10.76 -16.88
CA ARG A 52 -9.76 -11.87 -17.85
C ARG A 52 -9.75 -13.26 -17.22
N ARG A 53 -9.42 -13.36 -15.93
CA ARG A 53 -9.39 -14.61 -15.16
C ARG A 53 -10.60 -14.78 -14.24
N GLY A 54 -11.63 -13.92 -14.34
CA GLY A 54 -12.82 -13.97 -13.49
C GLY A 54 -12.64 -13.32 -12.10
N TYR A 55 -11.51 -12.66 -11.85
CA TYR A 55 -11.16 -12.04 -10.56
C TYR A 55 -11.21 -10.50 -10.60
N GLY A 56 -11.96 -9.91 -11.54
CA GLY A 56 -11.97 -8.45 -11.76
C GLY A 56 -12.28 -7.63 -10.50
N GLN A 57 -13.21 -8.10 -9.66
CA GLN A 57 -13.50 -7.47 -8.37
C GLN A 57 -12.28 -7.39 -7.45
N TYR A 58 -11.48 -8.45 -7.36
CA TYR A 58 -10.26 -8.46 -6.55
C TYR A 58 -9.22 -7.50 -7.11
N GLY A 59 -9.07 -7.42 -8.44
CA GLY A 59 -8.19 -6.45 -9.09
C GLY A 59 -8.57 -4.99 -8.76
N MET A 60 -9.86 -4.67 -8.77
CA MET A 60 -10.35 -3.34 -8.39
C MET A 60 -10.10 -3.04 -6.90
N VAL A 61 -10.39 -3.98 -6.01
CA VAL A 61 -10.14 -3.82 -4.56
C VAL A 61 -8.64 -3.63 -4.28
N PHE A 62 -7.78 -4.42 -4.92
CA PHE A 62 -6.33 -4.26 -4.82
C PHE A 62 -5.89 -2.86 -5.28
N SER A 63 -6.35 -2.42 -6.45
CA SER A 63 -5.98 -1.11 -6.99
C SER A 63 -6.48 0.04 -6.12
N ALA A 64 -7.69 -0.07 -5.57
CA ALA A 64 -8.23 0.90 -4.62
C ALA A 64 -7.39 0.95 -3.33
N GLY A 65 -6.99 -0.19 -2.79
CA GLY A 65 -6.09 -0.26 -1.63
C GLY A 65 -4.74 0.42 -1.90
N TYR A 66 -4.11 0.09 -3.03
CA TYR A 66 -2.85 0.69 -3.46
C TYR A 66 -2.95 2.22 -3.61
N LEU A 67 -3.96 2.71 -4.34
CA LEU A 67 -4.15 4.15 -4.55
C LEU A 67 -4.55 4.88 -3.26
N SER A 68 -5.26 4.22 -2.34
CA SER A 68 -5.59 4.81 -1.04
C SER A 68 -4.35 5.05 -0.17
N HIS A 69 -3.34 4.18 -0.25
CA HIS A 69 -2.05 4.40 0.41
C HIS A 69 -1.36 5.64 -0.13
N ILE A 70 -1.23 5.75 -1.46
CA ILE A 70 -0.67 6.95 -2.09
C ILE A 70 -1.47 8.18 -1.68
N ALA A 71 -2.80 8.14 -1.75
CA ALA A 71 -3.62 9.26 -1.33
C ALA A 71 -3.38 9.65 0.14
N GLY A 72 -3.24 8.67 1.05
CA GLY A 72 -2.95 8.90 2.46
C GLY A 72 -1.59 9.56 2.69
N ASP A 73 -0.56 9.14 1.95
CA ASP A 73 0.79 9.69 2.06
C ASP A 73 0.90 11.15 1.60
N PHE A 74 0.08 11.54 0.62
CA PHE A 74 0.06 12.89 0.05
C PHE A 74 -1.08 13.77 0.61
N TYR A 75 -2.05 13.19 1.33
CA TYR A 75 -3.16 13.93 1.93
C TYR A 75 -2.73 15.10 2.83
N PRO A 76 -1.67 15.01 3.66
CA PRO A 76 -1.28 16.11 4.52
C PRO A 76 -0.92 17.39 3.76
N ILE A 77 -0.55 17.32 2.47
CA ILE A 77 -0.33 18.50 1.62
C ILE A 77 -1.56 19.40 1.57
N VAL A 78 -2.77 18.82 1.56
CA VAL A 78 -4.02 19.59 1.55
C VAL A 78 -4.17 20.47 2.79
N ARG A 79 -3.57 20.05 3.92
CA ARG A 79 -3.64 20.75 5.21
C ARG A 79 -2.39 21.59 5.51
N LEU A 80 -1.21 21.09 5.14
CA LEU A 80 0.11 21.62 5.51
C LEU A 80 0.80 22.35 4.35
N GLY A 81 0.21 22.33 3.14
CA GLY A 81 0.76 22.97 1.96
C GLY A 81 1.91 22.19 1.30
N MET A 82 2.48 22.77 0.24
CA MET A 82 3.58 22.19 -0.55
C MET A 82 4.90 22.10 0.23
N GLU A 83 5.01 22.79 1.36
CA GLU A 83 6.17 22.75 2.25
C GLU A 83 6.31 21.41 2.97
N TYR A 84 5.19 20.72 3.21
CA TYR A 84 5.18 19.37 3.78
C TYR A 84 5.88 18.37 2.87
N TYR A 85 5.57 18.43 1.57
CA TYR A 85 6.19 17.57 0.57
C TYR A 85 6.03 18.21 -0.81
N PHE A 86 7.12 18.70 -1.40
CA PHE A 86 7.14 19.09 -2.81
C PHE A 86 7.13 17.79 -3.64
N PHE A 87 6.08 17.56 -4.45
CA PHE A 87 5.77 16.23 -5.00
C PHE A 87 6.02 16.03 -6.52
N PRO A 88 7.18 16.39 -7.10
CA PRO A 88 7.45 15.96 -8.47
C PRO A 88 7.55 14.43 -8.57
N ASN A 89 7.86 13.73 -7.47
CA ASN A 89 7.92 12.26 -7.41
C ASN A 89 6.61 11.57 -7.76
N LEU A 90 5.45 12.19 -7.47
CA LEU A 90 4.13 11.64 -7.84
C LEU A 90 3.98 11.52 -9.37
N PHE A 91 4.75 12.31 -10.11
CA PHE A 91 4.74 12.36 -11.57
C PHE A 91 6.05 11.83 -12.20
N TRP A 92 6.91 11.19 -11.42
CA TRP A 92 8.14 10.58 -11.95
C TRP A 92 7.78 9.47 -12.98
N PRO A 93 8.47 9.34 -14.12
CA PRO A 93 9.69 10.04 -14.53
C PRO A 93 9.44 11.32 -15.35
N LEU A 94 8.20 11.81 -15.45
CA LEU A 94 7.89 13.04 -16.21
C LEU A 94 8.46 14.29 -15.53
N LEU A 95 8.50 14.29 -14.20
CA LEU A 95 9.16 15.32 -13.39
C LEU A 95 10.39 14.75 -12.70
N ALA A 96 11.36 15.64 -12.43
CA ALA A 96 12.60 15.27 -11.76
C ALA A 96 12.36 14.72 -10.36
N ALA A 97 13.18 13.75 -9.96
CA ALA A 97 13.14 13.22 -8.61
C ALA A 97 13.47 14.31 -7.57
N ASN A 98 12.72 14.33 -6.48
CA ASN A 98 12.99 15.06 -5.25
C ASN A 98 13.52 14.05 -4.22
N PRO A 99 14.84 14.02 -3.94
CA PRO A 99 15.44 13.06 -3.04
C PRO A 99 15.01 13.22 -1.59
N ASP A 100 15.01 12.12 -0.83
CA ASP A 100 14.82 12.20 0.62
C ASP A 100 16.00 12.90 1.28
N ARG A 101 15.74 13.80 2.23
CA ARG A 101 16.81 14.50 2.98
C ARG A 101 17.62 13.55 3.85
N THR A 102 16.98 12.51 4.38
CA THR A 102 17.56 11.53 5.30
C THR A 102 17.05 10.13 4.97
N PRO A 103 17.58 9.46 3.91
CA PRO A 103 17.08 8.18 3.44
C PRO A 103 17.51 7.04 4.36
N SER A 104 16.81 6.85 5.48
CA SER A 104 17.03 5.72 6.38
C SER A 104 15.78 5.38 7.18
N PHE A 105 15.63 4.09 7.52
CA PHE A 105 14.60 3.65 8.45
C PHE A 105 14.80 4.25 9.85
N ALA A 106 16.05 4.41 10.29
CA ALA A 106 16.38 4.98 11.60
C ALA A 106 15.97 6.46 11.70
N ALA A 107 16.13 7.25 10.63
CA ALA A 107 15.70 8.65 10.62
C ALA A 107 14.17 8.81 10.65
N HIS A 108 13.42 7.77 10.31
CA HIS A 108 11.95 7.76 10.33
C HIS A 108 11.40 6.83 11.41
N SER A 109 12.21 6.53 12.43
CA SER A 109 11.76 5.71 13.57
C SER A 109 10.73 6.49 14.39
N PRO A 110 9.74 5.82 15.01
CA PRO A 110 8.77 6.49 15.86
C PRO A 110 9.46 7.13 17.07
N ASP A 111 9.02 8.34 17.44
CA ASP A 111 9.58 9.08 18.58
C ASP A 111 9.41 8.34 19.92
N SER A 112 8.44 7.43 20.00
CA SER A 112 8.20 6.58 21.17
C SER A 112 7.46 5.29 20.82
N LEU A 113 7.59 4.26 21.65
CA LEU A 113 6.81 3.03 21.50
C LEU A 113 5.28 3.26 21.58
N LEU A 114 4.85 4.28 22.33
CA LEU A 114 3.43 4.64 22.43
C LEU A 114 2.86 5.16 21.11
N SER A 115 3.67 5.81 20.28
CA SER A 115 3.22 6.24 18.94
C SER A 115 2.90 5.06 18.01
N LEU A 116 3.42 3.86 18.33
CA LEU A 116 3.07 2.62 17.62
C LEU A 116 1.76 2.00 18.11
N ALA A 117 1.20 2.41 19.25
CA ALA A 117 0.04 1.76 19.83
C ALA A 117 -1.16 1.80 18.88
N VAL A 118 -1.50 2.98 18.36
CA VAL A 118 -2.61 3.15 17.42
C VAL A 118 -2.43 2.32 16.14
N PRO A 119 -1.31 2.44 15.38
CA PRO A 119 -1.15 1.65 14.15
C PRO A 119 -1.12 0.14 14.42
N LEU A 120 -0.49 -0.32 15.52
CA LEU A 120 -0.48 -1.74 15.86
C LEU A 120 -1.86 -2.27 16.27
N ILE A 121 -2.66 -1.49 17.00
CA ILE A 121 -4.03 -1.88 17.35
C ILE A 121 -4.88 -1.97 16.09
N VAL A 122 -4.83 -0.96 15.21
CA VAL A 122 -5.59 -0.97 13.95
C VAL A 122 -5.18 -2.16 13.07
N PHE A 123 -3.88 -2.40 12.93
CA PHE A 123 -3.36 -3.55 12.19
C PHE A 123 -3.81 -4.87 12.81
N GLY A 124 -3.68 -5.02 14.12
CA GLY A 124 -4.08 -6.22 14.86
C GLY A 124 -5.58 -6.51 14.73
N VAL A 125 -6.43 -5.48 14.79
CA VAL A 125 -7.88 -5.60 14.56
C VAL A 125 -8.17 -6.05 13.13
N ALA A 126 -7.52 -5.43 12.13
CA ALA A 126 -7.71 -5.78 10.72
C ALA A 126 -7.28 -7.22 10.40
N VAL A 127 -6.15 -7.68 10.96
CA VAL A 127 -5.67 -9.06 10.84
C VAL A 127 -6.62 -10.02 11.56
N SER A 128 -7.02 -9.71 12.79
CA SER A 128 -7.94 -10.56 13.57
C SER A 128 -9.27 -10.75 12.85
N TYR A 129 -9.85 -9.65 12.34
CA TYR A 129 -11.06 -9.70 11.53
C TYR A 129 -10.87 -10.53 10.25
N SER A 130 -9.72 -10.41 9.60
CA SER A 130 -9.37 -11.23 8.42
C SER A 130 -9.33 -12.71 8.75
N LEU A 131 -8.69 -13.10 9.85
CA LEU A 131 -8.58 -14.50 10.27
C LEU A 131 -9.95 -15.10 10.62
N VAL A 132 -10.78 -14.35 11.35
CA VAL A 132 -12.14 -14.77 11.70
C VAL A 132 -13.00 -14.96 10.45
N THR A 133 -12.92 -14.05 9.48
CA THR A 133 -13.69 -14.15 8.23
C THR A 133 -13.25 -15.35 7.39
N VAL A 134 -11.94 -15.61 7.27
CA VAL A 134 -11.41 -16.79 6.57
C VAL A 134 -11.84 -18.09 7.25
N TYR A 135 -11.68 -18.19 8.57
CA TYR A 135 -12.10 -19.37 9.33
C TYR A 135 -13.60 -19.66 9.19
N ARG A 136 -14.44 -18.62 9.22
CA ARG A 136 -15.89 -18.76 9.03
C ARG A 136 -16.27 -19.18 7.61
N SER A 137 -15.53 -18.74 6.59
CA SER A 137 -15.79 -19.16 5.21
C SER A 137 -15.45 -20.64 4.98
N ASP A 138 -14.36 -21.12 5.55
CA ASP A 138 -13.92 -22.52 5.43
C ASP A 138 -14.92 -23.50 6.09
N LYS A 139 -15.47 -23.11 7.25
CA LYS A 139 -16.54 -23.82 7.94
C LYS A 139 -17.84 -23.91 7.14
N ARG A 140 -18.18 -22.88 6.35
CA ARG A 140 -19.40 -22.94 5.50
C ARG A 140 -19.21 -23.90 4.33
N VAL A 141 -18.05 -23.86 3.68
CA VAL A 141 -17.72 -24.75 2.55
C VAL A 141 -17.76 -26.22 2.98
N THR A 142 -17.22 -26.54 4.15
CA THR A 142 -17.21 -27.92 4.68
C THR A 142 -18.59 -28.44 5.08
N VAL A 143 -19.49 -27.59 5.56
CA VAL A 143 -20.88 -27.97 5.90
C VAL A 143 -21.76 -28.18 4.65
N GLU A 144 -21.46 -27.48 3.54
CA GLU A 144 -22.24 -27.57 2.30
C GLU A 144 -21.87 -28.73 1.37
N ILE A 145 -20.76 -29.46 1.61
CA ILE A 145 -20.43 -30.69 0.87
C ILE A 145 -21.29 -31.83 1.44
N PRO A 146 -22.34 -32.32 0.74
CA PRO A 146 -23.10 -33.46 1.21
C PRO A 146 -22.21 -34.70 1.04
N LEU A 147 -22.10 -35.52 2.09
CA LEU A 147 -21.52 -36.86 2.01
C LEU A 147 -22.32 -37.64 0.94
N ARG A 148 -21.73 -37.79 -0.24
CA ARG A 148 -22.19 -38.71 -1.29
C ARG A 148 -21.53 -40.06 -1.10
#